data_AF-A0A327J9P6-F1
#
_entry.id   AF-A0A327J9P6-F1
#
_cell.length_a   1.000
_cell.length_b   1.000
_cell.length_c   1.000
_cell.angle_alpha   90.00
_cell.angle_beta   90.00
_cell.angle_gamma   90.00
#
_symmetry.space_group_name_H-M   'P 1'
#
loop_
_entity.id
_entity.type
_entity.pdbx_description
1 polymer ?
#
loop_
_entity_poly.entity_id
_entity_poly.type
_entity_poly.pdbx_seq_one_letter_code
_entity_poly.pdbx_strand_id
1 'polypeptide(L)'
;MKFSSSFKVGLLALAGLIILLCSVLWVKGRSFSAGERLEIIFKDVNGMRPGSGVQMMGLRVGQVEEIIPVIEDDKTYVKLKFVITEKGLTIPKASTFSIQQSGLIGEQFLEITPPKTKTVYVPVKTEENLLYKNDPVELKLEKKYYDVGIVKDVQILSTQLVPPIPRAKIPTKYAYKVDYIINLPGLISPEFMAGQIITDKGQKKLRISTLDGTELPYPHQTSLYTVVEPMRISDFLDLQYKAAESLTETTLKVNELLSEDVIIDLKQTIENVKVLTAKASTTMEKAEKLLDASQNDLDKIMLMAKEVTDNFNKVSDNVNNVIGDKDFKGTFMTTTESVGKLAKNLNNVLDKTDSQRMANDLQEIMRNLNDITTYVDTLTKDEKLKRKLMTTVSDIDKAMVDLSNAMTLVNKMTPEQKTQIECIVSDTAETTRNLKKFSEKLNKRFLIFRLLF
;
A
#
# COMPACT_ATOMS: atom_id res chain seq x y z
N MET A 1 39.23 -89.20 13.02
CA MET A 1 40.11 -88.84 11.89
C MET A 1 41.13 -87.81 12.36
N LYS A 2 42.44 -88.06 12.21
CA LYS A 2 43.47 -87.06 12.48
C LYS A 2 43.63 -86.20 11.23
N PHE A 3 43.13 -84.96 11.25
CA PHE A 3 43.29 -84.03 10.13
C PHE A 3 44.78 -83.71 9.92
N SER A 4 45.25 -83.83 8.68
CA SER A 4 46.61 -83.44 8.27
C SER A 4 46.85 -81.95 8.59
N SER A 5 48.09 -81.61 8.98
CA SER A 5 48.49 -80.22 9.26
C SER A 5 48.15 -79.29 8.10
N SER A 6 48.29 -79.74 6.85
CA SER A 6 47.95 -78.95 5.66
C SER A 6 46.46 -78.63 5.53
N PHE A 7 45.57 -79.54 5.96
CA PHE A 7 44.13 -79.30 5.95
C PHE A 7 43.72 -78.23 6.97
N LYS A 8 44.36 -78.23 8.15
CA LYS A 8 44.12 -77.21 9.19
C LYS A 8 44.54 -75.81 8.74
N VAL A 9 45.68 -75.72 8.04
CA VAL A 9 46.16 -74.44 7.48
C VAL A 9 45.23 -73.93 6.37
N GLY A 10 44.74 -74.81 5.49
CA GLY A 10 43.75 -74.46 4.47
C GLY A 10 42.44 -73.93 5.06
N LEU A 11 41.93 -74.57 6.12
CA LEU A 11 40.72 -74.12 6.83
C LEU A 11 40.93 -72.75 7.50
N LEU A 12 42.09 -72.51 8.11
CA LEU A 12 42.44 -71.22 8.71
C LEU A 12 42.49 -70.10 7.66
N ALA A 13 43.10 -70.37 6.50
CA ALA A 13 43.15 -69.41 5.40
C ALA A 13 41.76 -69.08 4.85
N LEU A 14 40.89 -70.08 4.70
CA LEU A 14 39.51 -69.89 4.26
C LEU A 14 38.70 -69.07 5.28
N ALA A 15 38.83 -69.38 6.58
CA ALA A 15 38.17 -68.60 7.63
C ALA A 15 38.65 -67.15 7.64
N GLY A 16 39.96 -66.92 7.48
CA GLY A 16 40.53 -65.57 7.33
C GLY A 16 39.99 -64.82 6.12
N LEU A 17 39.84 -65.50 4.97
CA LEU A 17 39.25 -64.90 3.77
C LEU A 17 37.77 -64.54 3.98
N ILE A 18 37.00 -65.40 4.63
CA ILE A 18 35.58 -65.11 4.95
C ILE A 18 35.48 -63.92 5.90
N ILE A 19 36.29 -63.89 6.97
CA ILE A 19 36.32 -62.76 7.91
C ILE A 19 36.70 -61.47 7.19
N LEU A 20 37.69 -61.52 6.29
CA LEU A 20 38.11 -60.37 5.50
C LEU A 20 37.00 -59.89 4.56
N LEU A 21 36.34 -60.80 3.84
CA LEU A 21 35.20 -60.47 2.97
C LEU A 21 34.04 -59.87 3.77
N CYS A 22 33.66 -60.48 4.89
CA CYS A 22 32.62 -59.97 5.78
C CYS A 22 33.00 -58.58 6.32
N SER A 23 34.25 -58.38 6.75
CA SER A 23 34.73 -57.09 7.26
C SER A 23 34.70 -56.01 6.18
N VAL A 24 35.12 -56.31 4.95
CA VAL A 24 35.06 -55.37 3.81
C VAL A 24 33.62 -55.01 3.47
N LEU A 25 32.70 -55.97 3.47
CA LEU A 25 31.29 -55.72 3.22
C LEU A 25 30.64 -54.86 4.32
N TRP A 26 31.04 -55.07 5.58
CA TRP A 26 30.61 -54.26 6.72
C TRP A 26 31.13 -52.81 6.63
N VAL A 27 32.43 -52.63 6.36
CA VAL A 27 33.06 -51.30 6.24
C VAL A 27 32.50 -50.52 5.05
N LYS A 28 32.12 -51.19 3.95
CA LYS A 28 31.47 -50.56 2.79
C LYS A 28 30.03 -50.11 3.06
N GLY A 29 29.53 -50.26 4.28
CA GLY A 29 28.25 -49.69 4.69
C GLY A 29 27.02 -50.40 4.09
N ARG A 30 27.18 -51.63 3.59
CA ARG A 30 26.03 -52.50 3.26
C ARG A 30 25.42 -53.08 4.54
N SER A 31 25.01 -52.18 5.43
CA SER A 31 24.16 -52.54 6.56
C SER A 31 22.79 -52.87 6.00
N PHE A 32 22.33 -54.12 6.18
CA PHE A 32 20.94 -54.50 5.92
C PHE A 32 20.06 -53.84 6.98
N SER A 33 19.82 -52.55 6.83
CA SER A 33 18.90 -51.82 7.71
C SER A 33 17.47 -52.21 7.35
N ALA A 34 16.72 -52.71 8.34
CA ALA A 34 15.30 -53.06 8.25
C ALA A 34 14.37 -51.83 8.32
N GLY A 35 14.90 -50.66 7.97
CA GLY A 35 14.21 -49.38 8.01
C GLY A 35 13.21 -49.15 6.88
N GLU A 36 12.30 -48.21 7.08
CA GLU A 36 11.40 -47.72 6.04
C GLU A 36 12.23 -47.04 4.93
N ARG A 37 12.02 -47.47 3.68
CA ARG A 37 12.67 -46.89 2.50
C ARG A 37 11.71 -45.95 1.80
N LEU A 38 12.19 -44.74 1.53
CA LEU A 38 11.42 -43.69 0.91
C LEU A 38 12.16 -43.16 -0.31
N GLU A 39 11.40 -42.73 -1.30
CA GLU A 39 11.91 -42.11 -2.52
C GLU A 39 11.33 -40.70 -2.64
N ILE A 40 12.20 -39.74 -2.93
CA ILE A 40 11.85 -38.34 -3.17
C ILE A 40 12.55 -37.83 -4.43
N ILE A 41 11.90 -36.90 -5.11
CA ILE A 41 12.37 -36.34 -6.37
C ILE A 41 12.83 -34.90 -6.12
N PHE A 42 14.07 -34.60 -6.52
CA PHE A 42 14.63 -33.24 -6.56
C PHE A 42 14.97 -32.87 -7.99
N LYS A 43 15.07 -31.57 -8.29
CA LYS A 43 15.69 -31.11 -9.55
C LYS A 43 17.20 -31.11 -9.45
N ASP A 44 17.72 -30.79 -8.27
CA ASP A 44 19.15 -30.74 -8.00
C ASP A 44 19.46 -31.24 -6.59
N VAL A 45 20.56 -31.98 -6.45
CA VAL A 45 21.03 -32.50 -5.17
C VAL A 45 22.28 -31.81 -4.64
N ASN A 46 22.76 -30.77 -5.34
CA ASN A 46 23.84 -29.87 -4.94
C ASN A 46 25.19 -30.53 -4.56
N GLY A 47 25.43 -31.79 -4.95
CA GLY A 47 26.66 -32.52 -4.61
C GLY A 47 26.51 -33.53 -3.46
N MET A 48 25.29 -33.80 -3.00
CA MET A 48 24.98 -34.88 -2.07
C MET A 48 25.41 -36.23 -2.66
N ARG A 49 25.86 -37.14 -1.80
CA ARG A 49 26.38 -38.45 -2.22
C ARG A 49 25.64 -39.59 -1.49
N PRO A 50 25.60 -40.80 -2.08
CA PRO A 50 25.21 -41.99 -1.35
C PRO A 50 26.02 -42.11 -0.06
N GLY A 51 25.34 -42.39 1.05
CA GLY A 51 25.91 -42.43 2.38
C GLY A 51 25.71 -41.15 3.21
N SER A 52 25.29 -40.03 2.60
CA SER A 52 24.91 -38.80 3.32
C SER A 52 23.88 -39.08 4.41
N GLY A 53 23.98 -38.35 5.52
CA GLY A 53 23.03 -38.47 6.62
C GLY A 53 21.62 -38.00 6.24
N VAL A 54 20.61 -38.63 6.84
CA VAL A 54 19.25 -38.10 6.87
C VAL A 54 19.00 -37.62 8.30
N GLN A 55 18.62 -36.37 8.44
CA GLN A 55 18.42 -35.71 9.72
C GLN A 55 16.98 -35.23 9.86
N MET A 56 16.50 -35.21 11.10
CA MET A 56 15.21 -34.63 11.44
C MET A 56 15.36 -33.90 12.77
N MET A 57 15.08 -32.60 12.80
CA MET A 57 15.26 -31.77 14.00
C MET A 57 16.70 -31.80 14.53
N GLY A 58 17.69 -31.92 13.64
CA GLY A 58 19.12 -32.00 13.99
C GLY A 58 19.60 -33.37 14.51
N LEU A 59 18.73 -34.37 14.55
CA LEU A 59 19.08 -35.75 14.91
C LEU A 59 19.25 -36.59 13.65
N ARG A 60 20.33 -37.37 13.55
CA ARG A 60 20.52 -38.31 12.45
C ARG A 60 19.56 -39.50 12.61
N VAL A 61 18.59 -39.61 11.71
CA VAL A 61 17.52 -40.63 11.73
C VAL A 61 17.65 -41.67 10.63
N GLY A 62 18.57 -41.47 9.69
CA GLY A 62 18.73 -42.35 8.54
C GLY A 62 19.95 -42.06 7.67
N GLN A 63 19.93 -42.65 6.49
CA GLN A 63 21.01 -42.54 5.51
C GLN A 63 20.48 -42.60 4.06
N VAL A 64 21.09 -41.82 3.17
CA VAL A 64 20.82 -41.87 1.73
C VAL A 64 21.47 -43.13 1.15
N GLU A 65 20.67 -43.99 0.51
CA GLU A 65 21.14 -45.24 -0.09
C GLU A 65 21.58 -45.03 -1.55
N GLU A 66 20.81 -44.25 -2.33
CA GLU A 66 21.00 -44.13 -3.77
C GLU A 66 20.55 -42.76 -4.30
N ILE A 67 21.28 -42.24 -5.30
CA ILE A 67 20.97 -41.00 -6.00
C ILE A 67 21.11 -41.27 -7.50
N ILE A 68 20.01 -41.21 -8.25
CA ILE A 68 19.97 -41.51 -9.68
C ILE A 68 19.46 -40.30 -10.46
N PRO A 69 20.25 -39.72 -11.38
CA PRO A 69 19.73 -38.74 -12.32
C PRO A 69 18.83 -39.43 -13.36
N VAL A 70 17.67 -38.86 -13.62
CA VAL A 70 16.69 -39.33 -14.60
C VAL A 70 16.45 -38.22 -15.60
N ILE A 71 16.65 -38.56 -16.87
CA ILE A 71 16.45 -37.66 -18.01
C ILE A 71 15.48 -38.40 -18.94
N GLU A 72 14.21 -38.02 -18.89
CA GLU A 72 13.14 -38.58 -19.71
C GLU A 72 12.50 -37.45 -20.53
N ASP A 73 12.73 -37.45 -21.84
CA ASP A 73 12.30 -36.40 -22.78
C ASP A 73 12.67 -34.98 -22.29
N ASP A 74 11.67 -34.19 -21.88
CA ASP A 74 11.79 -32.82 -21.35
C ASP A 74 11.89 -32.75 -19.82
N LYS A 75 11.92 -33.89 -19.12
CA LYS A 75 11.94 -33.96 -17.65
C LYS A 75 13.29 -34.45 -17.15
N THR A 76 14.06 -33.51 -16.62
CA THR A 76 15.31 -33.77 -15.91
C THR A 76 15.09 -33.63 -14.41
N TYR A 77 15.37 -34.70 -13.66
CA TYR A 77 15.25 -34.72 -12.21
C TYR A 77 16.17 -35.78 -11.60
N VAL A 78 16.28 -35.78 -10.28
CA VAL A 78 17.08 -36.72 -9.49
C VAL A 78 16.17 -37.51 -8.56
N LYS A 79 16.20 -38.83 -8.67
CA LYS A 79 15.54 -39.75 -7.74
C LYS A 79 16.50 -40.03 -6.58
N LEU A 80 16.09 -39.68 -5.37
CA LEU A 80 16.85 -39.91 -4.14
C LEU A 80 16.12 -40.95 -3.29
N LYS A 81 16.81 -42.07 -3.02
CA LYS A 81 16.33 -43.12 -2.12
C LYS A 81 17.09 -43.09 -0.81
N PHE A 82 16.36 -43.16 0.29
CA PHE A 82 16.93 -43.15 1.62
C PHE A 82 16.17 -44.08 2.55
N VAL A 83 16.82 -44.46 3.64
CA VAL A 83 16.27 -45.35 4.66
C VAL A 83 16.25 -44.68 6.02
N ILE A 84 15.14 -44.83 6.74
CA ILE A 84 15.01 -44.41 8.13
C ILE A 84 15.44 -45.56 9.03
N THR A 85 16.55 -45.38 9.75
CA THR A 85 17.13 -46.41 10.62
C THR A 85 16.55 -46.37 12.04
N GLU A 86 15.98 -45.24 12.44
CA GLU A 86 15.43 -45.03 13.78
C GLU A 86 14.09 -45.76 13.96
N LYS A 87 13.95 -46.53 15.04
CA LYS A 87 12.76 -47.36 15.28
C LYS A 87 11.61 -46.51 15.83
N GLY A 88 10.39 -46.75 15.33
CA GLY A 88 9.18 -46.05 15.79
C GLY A 88 9.06 -44.62 15.29
N LEU A 89 9.95 -44.18 14.40
CA LEU A 89 9.88 -42.87 13.78
C LEU A 89 8.99 -42.93 12.52
N THR A 90 7.93 -42.12 12.50
CA THR A 90 7.08 -41.93 11.31
C THR A 90 7.13 -40.48 10.87
N ILE A 91 7.33 -40.25 9.57
CA ILE A 91 7.38 -38.89 9.02
C ILE A 91 5.95 -38.39 8.78
N PRO A 92 5.54 -37.26 9.40
CA PRO A 92 4.21 -36.70 9.16
C PRO A 92 3.99 -36.32 7.69
N LYS A 93 2.75 -36.44 7.20
CA LYS A 93 2.37 -35.90 5.89
C LYS A 93 2.62 -34.39 5.82
N ALA A 94 2.93 -33.90 4.62
CA ALA A 94 3.34 -32.52 4.35
C ALA A 94 4.62 -32.05 5.06
N SER A 95 5.40 -32.97 5.66
CA SER A 95 6.78 -32.67 6.08
C SER A 95 7.59 -32.19 4.89
N THR A 96 8.54 -31.29 5.16
CA THR A 96 9.42 -30.72 4.16
C THR A 96 10.74 -31.47 4.12
N PHE A 97 11.12 -31.95 2.95
CA PHE A 97 12.45 -32.43 2.65
C PHE A 97 13.26 -31.30 2.01
N SER A 98 14.44 -31.05 2.57
CA SER A 98 15.38 -30.05 2.03
C SER A 98 16.79 -30.61 2.08
N ILE A 99 17.62 -30.20 1.13
CA ILE A 99 19.03 -30.53 1.12
C ILE A 99 19.76 -29.39 1.82
N GLN A 100 20.41 -29.72 2.94
CA GLN A 100 21.15 -28.76 3.74
C GLN A 100 22.62 -29.13 3.81
N GLN A 101 23.43 -28.16 4.20
CA GLN A 101 24.88 -28.31 4.33
C GLN A 101 25.28 -28.09 5.79
N SER A 102 26.18 -28.93 6.29
CA SER A 102 26.71 -28.77 7.64
C SER A 102 27.71 -27.60 7.68
N GLY A 103 27.28 -26.46 8.21
CA GLY A 103 28.09 -25.24 8.18
C GLY A 103 28.38 -24.75 6.76
N LEU A 104 29.49 -24.02 6.58
CA LEU A 104 29.82 -23.36 5.30
C LEU A 104 30.50 -24.29 4.28
N ILE A 105 31.28 -25.28 4.73
CA ILE A 105 32.13 -26.15 3.88
C ILE A 105 31.85 -27.65 4.15
N GLY A 106 30.91 -27.98 5.04
CA GLY A 106 30.66 -29.37 5.39
C GLY A 106 29.91 -30.17 4.32
N GLU A 107 29.66 -31.43 4.65
CA GLU A 107 28.91 -32.34 3.80
C GLU A 107 27.43 -31.96 3.71
N GLN A 108 26.80 -32.41 2.64
CA GLN A 108 25.36 -32.26 2.44
C GLN A 108 24.60 -33.44 3.03
N PHE A 109 23.46 -33.12 3.61
CA PHE A 109 22.55 -34.08 4.24
C PHE A 109 21.11 -33.74 3.89
N LEU A 110 20.25 -34.75 3.98
CA LEU A 110 18.81 -34.58 3.79
C LEU A 110 18.18 -34.19 5.12
N GLU A 111 17.59 -33.00 5.21
CA GLU A 111 16.86 -32.54 6.40
C GLU A 111 15.36 -32.76 6.20
N ILE A 112 14.73 -33.38 7.18
CA ILE A 112 13.30 -33.60 7.29
C ILE A 112 12.76 -32.61 8.33
N THR A 113 11.91 -31.69 7.90
CA THR A 113 11.27 -30.72 8.79
C THR A 113 9.77 -31.00 8.84
N PRO A 114 9.24 -31.46 9.99
CA PRO A 114 7.79 -31.62 10.15
C PRO A 114 7.04 -30.30 9.98
N PRO A 115 5.74 -30.34 9.62
CA PRO A 115 4.93 -29.13 9.48
C PRO A 115 4.94 -28.33 10.79
N LYS A 116 5.32 -27.05 10.69
CA LYS A 116 5.38 -26.15 11.84
C LYS A 116 4.04 -25.44 12.04
N THR A 117 3.63 -25.27 13.28
CA THR A 117 2.53 -24.37 13.63
C THR A 117 2.91 -22.94 13.28
N LYS A 118 2.09 -22.27 12.48
CA LYS A 118 2.19 -20.85 12.14
C LYS A 118 1.12 -20.08 12.90
N THR A 119 1.34 -18.79 13.08
CA THR A 119 0.40 -17.90 13.78
C THR A 119 -0.04 -16.77 12.86
N VAL A 120 -1.33 -16.47 12.85
CA VAL A 120 -1.88 -15.27 12.22
C VAL A 120 -2.75 -14.51 13.21
N TYR A 121 -2.82 -13.19 13.02
CA TYR A 121 -3.61 -12.30 13.86
C TYR A 121 -4.80 -11.76 13.08
N VAL A 122 -6.00 -11.91 13.63
CA VAL A 122 -7.26 -11.50 12.99
C VAL A 122 -7.99 -10.49 13.89
N PRO A 123 -8.50 -9.37 13.36
CA PRO A 123 -9.26 -8.40 14.15
C PRO A 123 -10.56 -9.00 14.71
N VAL A 124 -10.87 -8.72 15.97
CA VAL A 124 -12.13 -9.11 16.62
C VAL A 124 -13.22 -8.11 16.23
N LYS A 125 -14.05 -8.45 15.23
CA LYS A 125 -15.14 -7.57 14.75
C LYS A 125 -16.49 -7.84 15.42
N THR A 126 -16.81 -9.10 15.76
CA THR A 126 -18.10 -9.52 16.35
C THR A 126 -17.96 -10.89 17.05
N GLU A 127 -18.76 -11.16 18.07
CA GLU A 127 -18.81 -12.44 18.81
C GLU A 127 -19.26 -13.63 17.95
N GLU A 128 -19.93 -13.40 16.81
CA GLU A 128 -20.41 -14.47 15.91
C GLU A 128 -19.34 -15.06 14.98
N ASN A 129 -18.12 -14.50 14.98
CA ASN A 129 -17.00 -14.96 14.16
C ASN A 129 -15.94 -15.66 15.02
N LEU A 130 -16.39 -16.61 15.85
CA LEU A 130 -15.49 -17.49 16.58
C LEU A 130 -15.02 -18.61 15.66
N LEU A 131 -13.71 -18.77 15.61
CA LEU A 131 -13.02 -19.86 14.96
C LEU A 131 -12.63 -20.87 16.04
N TYR A 132 -12.77 -22.15 15.75
CA TYR A 132 -12.48 -23.23 16.68
C TYR A 132 -11.34 -24.11 16.19
N LYS A 133 -10.80 -24.89 17.12
CA LYS A 133 -9.82 -25.92 16.81
C LYS A 133 -10.38 -26.91 15.79
N ASN A 134 -9.55 -27.27 14.81
CA ASN A 134 -9.86 -28.10 13.65
C ASN A 134 -10.73 -27.44 12.56
N ASP A 135 -11.05 -26.16 12.67
CA ASP A 135 -11.65 -25.43 11.54
C ASP A 135 -10.68 -25.43 10.34
N PRO A 136 -11.19 -25.46 9.10
CA PRO A 136 -10.36 -25.47 7.90
C PRO A 136 -9.59 -24.16 7.75
N VAL A 137 -8.37 -24.27 7.24
CA VAL A 137 -7.58 -23.14 6.77
C VAL A 137 -7.64 -23.11 5.26
N GLU A 138 -8.07 -21.99 4.70
CA GLU A 138 -8.28 -21.80 3.29
C GLU A 138 -7.27 -20.80 2.73
N LEU A 139 -6.71 -21.07 1.55
CA LEU A 139 -5.79 -20.19 0.86
C LEU A 139 -6.18 -20.10 -0.62
N LYS A 140 -6.03 -18.89 -1.18
CA LYS A 140 -6.23 -18.67 -2.61
C LYS A 140 -4.98 -19.13 -3.37
N LEU A 141 -5.12 -20.17 -4.19
CA LEU A 141 -4.09 -20.68 -5.10
C LEU A 141 -4.63 -20.61 -6.52
N GLU A 142 -3.89 -20.03 -7.46
CA GLU A 142 -4.30 -19.96 -8.89
C GLU A 142 -5.76 -19.53 -9.10
N LYS A 143 -6.16 -18.44 -8.44
CA LYS A 143 -7.50 -17.84 -8.51
C LYS A 143 -8.63 -18.62 -7.81
N LYS A 144 -8.38 -19.82 -7.28
CA LYS A 144 -9.36 -20.63 -6.55
C LYS A 144 -8.98 -20.79 -5.08
N TYR A 145 -9.97 -21.02 -4.23
CA TYR A 145 -9.75 -21.26 -2.82
C TYR A 145 -9.67 -22.76 -2.55
N TYR A 146 -8.65 -23.16 -1.79
CA TYR A 146 -8.42 -24.53 -1.38
C TYR A 146 -8.26 -24.62 0.12
N ASP A 147 -8.76 -25.71 0.71
CA ASP A 147 -8.48 -26.05 2.10
C ASP A 147 -7.06 -26.61 2.17
N VAL A 148 -6.15 -25.86 2.80
CA VAL A 148 -4.70 -26.13 2.82
C VAL A 148 -4.19 -26.55 4.20
N GLY A 149 -5.05 -26.52 5.22
CA GLY A 149 -4.64 -26.68 6.60
C GLY A 149 -5.78 -26.77 7.59
N ILE A 150 -5.40 -26.82 8.86
CA ILE A 150 -6.33 -26.84 9.99
C ILE A 150 -5.88 -25.88 11.10
N VAL A 151 -6.86 -25.32 11.79
CA VAL A 151 -6.65 -24.50 12.99
C VAL A 151 -6.26 -25.40 14.16
N LYS A 152 -5.23 -25.01 14.91
CA LYS A 152 -4.72 -25.75 16.06
C LYS A 152 -5.16 -25.14 17.39
N ASP A 153 -5.13 -23.81 17.47
CA ASP A 153 -5.52 -23.09 18.68
C ASP A 153 -5.97 -21.66 18.34
N VAL A 154 -6.85 -21.10 19.17
CA VAL A 154 -7.37 -19.74 19.01
C VAL A 154 -7.41 -19.07 20.38
N GLN A 155 -6.71 -17.94 20.51
CA GLN A 155 -6.65 -17.15 21.73
C GLN A 155 -7.03 -15.70 21.45
N ILE A 156 -7.66 -15.04 22.41
CA ILE A 156 -7.93 -13.60 22.34
C ILE A 156 -6.85 -12.87 23.12
N LEU A 157 -6.24 -11.86 22.51
CA LEU A 157 -5.25 -11.01 23.17
C LEU A 157 -5.47 -9.54 22.83
N SER A 158 -4.90 -8.65 23.66
CA SER A 158 -4.86 -7.22 23.37
C SER A 158 -4.00 -6.96 22.14
N THR A 159 -4.46 -6.11 21.21
CA THR A 159 -3.74 -5.76 19.97
C THR A 159 -2.36 -5.17 20.25
N GLN A 160 -2.13 -4.63 21.45
CA GLN A 160 -0.82 -4.15 21.91
C GLN A 160 0.24 -5.25 22.05
N LEU A 161 -0.17 -6.52 22.19
CA LEU A 161 0.72 -7.68 22.27
C LEU A 161 1.04 -8.28 20.89
N VAL A 162 0.38 -7.82 19.82
CA VAL A 162 0.60 -8.29 18.44
C VAL A 162 1.92 -7.72 17.91
N PRO A 163 2.77 -8.47 17.18
CA PRO A 163 3.99 -7.93 16.58
C PRO A 163 3.74 -6.70 15.68
N PRO A 164 4.69 -5.75 15.56
CA PRO A 164 4.46 -4.47 14.88
C PRO A 164 3.93 -4.57 13.44
N ILE A 165 4.47 -5.52 12.65
CA ILE A 165 4.12 -5.71 11.23
C ILE A 165 2.61 -6.04 11.04
N PRO A 166 2.06 -7.11 11.65
CA PRO A 166 0.63 -7.39 11.55
C PRO A 166 -0.25 -6.39 12.32
N ARG A 167 0.27 -5.78 13.40
CA ARG A 167 -0.50 -4.83 14.25
C ARG A 167 -1.08 -3.66 13.45
N ALA A 168 -0.33 -3.13 12.49
CA ALA A 168 -0.77 -1.99 11.66
C ALA A 168 -2.07 -2.27 10.87
N LYS A 169 -2.39 -3.55 10.61
CA LYS A 169 -3.59 -3.96 9.87
C LYS A 169 -4.76 -4.34 10.78
N ILE A 170 -4.65 -4.17 12.09
CA ILE A 170 -5.65 -4.56 13.09
C ILE A 170 -6.19 -3.29 13.79
N PRO A 171 -7.37 -2.79 13.40
CA PRO A 171 -7.94 -1.56 13.97
C PRO A 171 -8.62 -1.76 15.33
N THR A 172 -8.79 -3.00 15.77
CA THR A 172 -9.58 -3.36 16.96
C THR A 172 -8.72 -3.38 18.23
N LYS A 173 -9.32 -3.19 19.42
CA LYS A 173 -8.62 -3.26 20.71
C LYS A 173 -8.09 -4.67 21.03
N TYR A 174 -8.79 -5.69 20.54
CA TYR A 174 -8.44 -7.09 20.69
C TYR A 174 -8.23 -7.76 19.33
N ALA A 175 -7.39 -8.78 19.31
CA ALA A 175 -7.11 -9.62 18.15
C ALA A 175 -7.21 -11.10 18.52
N TYR A 176 -7.71 -11.92 17.60
CA TYR A 176 -7.54 -13.36 17.67
C TYR A 176 -6.13 -13.72 17.24
N LYS A 177 -5.38 -14.40 18.11
CA LYS A 177 -4.18 -15.14 17.77
C LYS A 177 -4.62 -16.54 17.35
N VAL A 178 -4.50 -16.83 16.07
CA VAL A 178 -4.89 -18.12 15.49
C VAL A 178 -3.63 -18.89 15.12
N ASP A 179 -3.40 -19.98 15.83
CA ASP A 179 -2.33 -20.92 15.54
C ASP A 179 -2.89 -21.99 14.59
N TYR A 180 -2.22 -22.22 13.47
CA TYR A 180 -2.67 -23.12 12.40
C TYR A 180 -1.52 -23.90 11.79
N ILE A 181 -1.83 -25.01 11.13
CA ILE A 181 -0.85 -25.82 10.42
C ILE A 181 -1.29 -25.99 8.96
N ILE A 182 -0.34 -25.90 8.04
CA ILE A 182 -0.56 -26.24 6.64
C ILE A 182 -0.24 -27.73 6.49
N ASN A 183 -1.20 -28.49 5.96
CA ASN A 183 -1.07 -29.93 5.72
C ASN A 183 -1.20 -30.30 4.24
N LEU A 184 -1.23 -29.31 3.34
CA LEU A 184 -1.16 -29.51 1.90
C LEU A 184 0.30 -29.75 1.46
N PRO A 185 0.67 -30.96 0.98
CA PRO A 185 2.01 -31.23 0.48
C PRO A 185 2.37 -30.36 -0.73
N GLY A 186 3.62 -29.89 -0.78
CA GLY A 186 4.16 -29.07 -1.87
C GLY A 186 3.91 -27.57 -1.73
N LEU A 187 3.05 -27.15 -0.79
CA LEU A 187 2.76 -25.73 -0.60
C LEU A 187 3.88 -25.05 0.20
N ILE A 188 4.69 -24.25 -0.51
CA ILE A 188 5.67 -23.35 0.11
C ILE A 188 4.97 -22.01 0.35
N SER A 189 4.81 -21.63 1.61
CA SER A 189 4.15 -20.38 2.01
C SER A 189 5.12 -19.45 2.73
N PRO A 190 5.00 -18.12 2.52
CA PRO A 190 5.76 -17.14 3.28
C PRO A 190 5.62 -17.32 4.80
N GLU A 191 6.58 -16.76 5.53
CA GLU A 191 6.58 -16.78 6.99
C GLU A 191 5.40 -15.98 7.55
N PHE A 192 5.17 -14.78 7.01
CA PHE A 192 4.10 -13.89 7.45
C PHE A 192 2.93 -13.91 6.47
N MET A 193 1.73 -14.15 7.00
CA MET A 193 0.47 -14.17 6.26
C MET A 193 -0.54 -13.23 6.93
N ALA A 194 -1.48 -12.71 6.16
CA ALA A 194 -2.69 -12.08 6.67
C ALA A 194 -3.78 -13.15 6.86
N GLY A 195 -4.68 -12.92 7.82
CA GLY A 195 -5.75 -13.85 8.14
C GLY A 195 -7.08 -13.14 8.27
N GLN A 196 -8.14 -13.81 7.84
CA GLN A 196 -9.52 -13.38 7.98
C GLN A 196 -10.39 -14.57 8.32
N ILE A 197 -11.30 -14.41 9.26
CA ILE A 197 -12.34 -15.42 9.53
C ILE A 197 -13.48 -15.20 8.54
N ILE A 198 -13.86 -16.27 7.84
CA ILE A 198 -14.98 -16.28 6.90
C ILE A 198 -15.96 -17.37 7.29
N THR A 199 -17.19 -17.25 6.80
CA THR A 199 -18.19 -18.32 6.85
C THR A 199 -18.51 -18.71 5.43
N ASP A 200 -18.15 -19.93 5.02
CA ASP A 200 -18.49 -20.47 3.70
C ASP A 200 -19.38 -21.70 3.88
N LYS A 201 -20.56 -21.69 3.23
CA LYS A 201 -21.57 -22.77 3.33
C LYS A 201 -21.91 -23.21 4.76
N GLY A 202 -21.93 -22.27 5.71
CA GLY A 202 -22.22 -22.55 7.13
C GLY A 202 -21.03 -23.08 7.93
N GLN A 203 -19.87 -23.32 7.31
CA GLN A 203 -18.64 -23.69 7.99
C GLN A 203 -17.75 -22.47 8.20
N LYS A 204 -17.27 -22.26 9.42
CA LYS A 204 -16.26 -21.23 9.72
C LYS A 204 -14.91 -21.71 9.20
N LYS A 205 -14.17 -20.82 8.54
CA LYS A 205 -12.83 -21.10 8.01
C LYS A 205 -11.89 -19.94 8.29
N LEU A 206 -10.61 -20.26 8.47
CA LEU A 206 -9.53 -19.28 8.46
C LEU A 206 -9.05 -19.08 7.03
N ARG A 207 -9.39 -17.95 6.41
CA ARG A 207 -8.82 -17.58 5.12
C ARG A 207 -7.49 -16.86 5.33
N ILE A 208 -6.41 -17.43 4.84
CA ILE A 208 -5.09 -16.82 4.84
C ILE A 208 -4.73 -16.27 3.46
N SER A 209 -3.93 -15.21 3.44
CA SER A 209 -3.38 -14.62 2.21
C SER A 209 -1.98 -14.07 2.45
N THR A 210 -1.22 -13.90 1.38
CA THR A 210 0.06 -13.20 1.42
C THR A 210 -0.15 -11.74 1.81
N LEU A 211 0.85 -11.11 2.45
CA LEU A 211 0.73 -9.74 2.94
C LEU A 211 0.71 -8.69 1.84
N ASP A 212 1.35 -9.02 0.71
CA ASP A 212 1.54 -8.22 -0.50
C ASP A 212 0.51 -8.57 -1.59
N GLY A 213 -0.35 -9.55 -1.36
CA GLY A 213 -1.36 -10.00 -2.33
C GLY A 213 -0.81 -10.86 -3.47
N THR A 214 0.45 -11.30 -3.39
CA THR A 214 1.03 -12.26 -4.32
C THR A 214 0.21 -13.55 -4.37
N GLU A 215 -0.15 -13.98 -5.58
CA GLU A 215 -0.85 -15.25 -5.76
C GLU A 215 0.16 -16.41 -5.73
N LEU A 216 -0.13 -17.44 -4.93
CA LEU A 216 0.71 -18.63 -4.83
C LEU A 216 0.23 -19.69 -5.83
N PRO A 217 1.16 -20.42 -6.48
CA PRO A 217 0.80 -21.51 -7.39
C PRO A 217 0.23 -22.71 -6.60
N TYR A 218 -0.63 -23.50 -7.25
CA TYR A 218 -1.10 -24.74 -6.65
C TYR A 218 -0.03 -25.83 -6.81
N PRO A 219 0.34 -26.56 -5.75
CA PRO A 219 1.36 -27.59 -5.86
C PRO A 219 0.83 -28.81 -6.62
N HIS A 220 1.23 -28.97 -7.87
CA HIS A 220 0.96 -30.18 -8.66
C HIS A 220 2.02 -31.25 -8.38
N GLN A 221 1.78 -32.08 -7.37
CA GLN A 221 2.69 -33.17 -7.02
C GLN A 221 1.98 -34.43 -6.56
N THR A 222 2.64 -35.58 -6.76
CA THR A 222 2.18 -36.91 -6.31
C THR A 222 2.76 -37.30 -4.95
N SER A 223 3.81 -36.61 -4.50
CA SER A 223 4.45 -36.87 -3.21
C SER A 223 3.57 -36.44 -2.04
N LEU A 224 3.57 -37.24 -0.96
CA LEU A 224 2.93 -36.92 0.32
C LEU A 224 3.67 -35.82 1.12
N TYR A 225 4.79 -35.34 0.58
CA TYR A 225 5.74 -34.47 1.27
C TYR A 225 6.12 -33.26 0.41
N THR A 226 6.51 -32.16 1.05
CA THR A 226 6.96 -30.95 0.37
C THR A 226 8.46 -31.06 0.08
N VAL A 227 8.89 -30.77 -1.14
CA VAL A 227 10.31 -30.75 -1.50
C VAL A 227 10.74 -29.31 -1.69
N VAL A 228 11.79 -28.90 -0.97
CA VAL A 228 12.43 -27.59 -1.13
C VAL A 228 13.79 -27.80 -1.75
N GLU A 229 13.94 -27.27 -2.97
CA GLU A 229 15.20 -27.34 -3.71
C GLU A 229 16.31 -26.56 -2.98
N PRO A 230 17.54 -27.08 -2.94
CA PRO A 230 18.67 -26.35 -2.37
C PRO A 230 18.99 -25.12 -3.22
N MET A 231 19.34 -24.02 -2.57
CA MET A 231 19.91 -22.85 -3.24
C MET A 231 21.41 -23.06 -3.44
N ARG A 232 21.91 -22.92 -4.67
CA ARG A 232 23.36 -22.93 -4.91
C ARG A 232 23.98 -21.63 -4.41
N ILE A 233 25.23 -21.69 -3.96
CA ILE A 233 25.98 -20.51 -3.52
C ILE A 233 26.06 -19.48 -4.65
N SER A 234 26.22 -19.91 -5.91
CA SER A 234 26.19 -19.02 -7.07
C SER A 234 24.90 -18.21 -7.15
N ASP A 235 23.76 -18.86 -6.97
CA ASP A 235 22.44 -18.25 -7.11
C ASP A 235 22.17 -17.30 -5.93
N PHE A 236 22.63 -17.68 -4.74
CA PHE A 236 22.59 -16.81 -3.56
C PHE A 236 23.45 -15.56 -3.73
N LEU A 237 24.66 -15.69 -4.29
CA LEU A 237 25.56 -14.56 -4.54
C LEU A 237 25.00 -13.64 -5.63
N ASP A 238 24.41 -14.19 -6.69
CA ASP A 238 23.72 -13.42 -7.73
C ASP A 238 22.51 -12.66 -7.15
N LEU A 239 21.72 -13.31 -6.30
CA LEU A 239 20.61 -12.65 -5.60
C LEU A 239 21.10 -11.50 -4.70
N GLN A 240 22.18 -11.72 -3.95
CA GLN A 240 22.80 -10.67 -3.14
C GLN A 240 23.34 -9.52 -3.98
N TYR A 241 23.98 -9.82 -5.11
CA TYR A 241 24.48 -8.81 -6.04
C TYR A 241 23.34 -7.95 -6.59
N LYS A 242 22.27 -8.58 -7.09
CA LYS A 242 21.06 -7.88 -7.58
C LYS A 242 20.40 -7.02 -6.50
N ALA A 243 20.34 -7.53 -5.26
CA ALA A 243 19.81 -6.76 -4.14
C ALA A 243 20.70 -5.55 -3.83
N ALA A 244 22.02 -5.72 -3.81
CA ALA A 244 22.98 -4.64 -3.59
C ALA A 244 22.96 -3.59 -4.71
N GLU A 245 22.84 -4.01 -5.97
CA GLU A 245 22.67 -3.15 -7.13
C GLU A 245 21.38 -2.32 -7.00
N SER A 246 20.25 -2.96 -6.70
CA SER A 246 18.97 -2.29 -6.51
C SER A 246 19.00 -1.28 -5.35
N LEU A 247 19.65 -1.62 -4.24
CA LEU A 247 19.86 -0.71 -3.11
C LEU A 247 20.78 0.46 -3.47
N THR A 248 21.82 0.21 -4.26
CA THR A 248 22.73 1.25 -4.76
C THR A 248 21.97 2.22 -5.67
N GLU A 249 21.19 1.71 -6.62
CA GLU A 249 20.35 2.51 -7.49
C GLU A 249 19.33 3.34 -6.69
N THR A 250 18.69 2.73 -5.69
CA THR A 250 17.78 3.43 -4.77
C THR A 250 18.50 4.56 -4.02
N THR A 251 19.70 4.29 -3.51
CA THR A 251 20.51 5.28 -2.77
C THR A 251 20.93 6.43 -3.68
N LEU A 252 21.33 6.15 -4.93
CA LEU A 252 21.65 7.17 -5.91
C LEU A 252 20.45 8.07 -6.22
N LYS A 253 19.27 7.48 -6.46
CA LYS A 253 18.03 8.23 -6.70
C LYS A 253 17.64 9.10 -5.49
N VAL A 254 17.77 8.57 -4.27
CA VAL A 254 17.51 9.34 -3.04
C VAL A 254 18.49 10.51 -2.92
N ASN A 255 19.77 10.28 -3.19
CA ASN A 255 20.78 11.35 -3.15
C ASN A 255 20.53 12.43 -4.22
N GLU A 256 20.08 12.05 -5.41
CA GLU A 256 19.68 12.99 -6.47
C GLU A 256 18.50 13.86 -6.03
N LEU A 257 17.49 13.26 -5.40
CA LEU A 257 16.34 13.98 -4.84
C LEU A 257 16.71 14.90 -3.68
N LEU A 258 17.78 14.57 -2.95
CA LEU A 258 18.30 15.37 -1.82
C LEU A 258 19.50 16.25 -2.24
N SER A 259 19.72 16.44 -3.54
CA SER A 259 20.82 17.24 -4.05
C SER A 259 20.71 18.71 -3.63
N GLU A 260 21.86 19.39 -3.50
CA GLU A 260 21.91 20.80 -3.13
C GLU A 260 21.09 21.66 -4.11
N ASP A 261 21.13 21.36 -5.41
CA ASP A 261 20.37 22.06 -6.44
C ASP A 261 18.86 21.96 -6.20
N VAL A 262 18.33 20.76 -5.93
CA VAL A 262 16.91 20.55 -5.63
C VAL A 262 16.51 21.28 -4.34
N ILE A 263 17.38 21.28 -3.32
CA ILE A 263 17.13 21.99 -2.07
C ILE A 263 17.16 23.51 -2.29
N ILE A 264 18.06 24.03 -3.13
CA ILE A 264 18.13 25.44 -3.51
C ILE A 264 16.85 25.84 -4.25
N ASP A 265 16.41 25.05 -5.23
CA ASP A 265 15.17 25.29 -5.97
C ASP A 265 13.94 25.26 -5.04
N LEU A 266 13.89 24.32 -4.08
CA LEU A 266 12.82 24.25 -3.09
C LEU A 266 12.81 25.51 -2.21
N LYS A 267 13.98 25.95 -1.72
CA LYS A 267 14.11 27.19 -0.93
C LYS A 267 13.66 28.41 -1.72
N GLN A 268 14.08 28.51 -2.99
CA GLN A 268 13.69 29.61 -3.87
C GLN A 268 12.18 29.59 -4.12
N THR A 269 11.59 28.40 -4.30
CA THR A 269 10.14 28.24 -4.44
C THR A 269 9.40 28.71 -3.19
N ILE A 270 9.88 28.36 -2.00
CA ILE A 270 9.30 28.82 -0.73
C ILE A 270 9.38 30.35 -0.61
N GLU A 271 10.52 30.95 -0.96
CA GLU A 271 10.67 32.41 -0.91
C GLU A 271 9.75 33.11 -1.93
N ASN A 272 9.64 32.57 -3.15
CA ASN A 272 8.70 33.07 -4.15
C ASN A 272 7.24 33.01 -3.66
N VAL A 273 6.85 31.91 -3.00
CA VAL A 273 5.51 31.76 -2.40
C VAL A 273 5.29 32.80 -1.30
N LYS A 274 6.28 33.07 -0.46
CA LYS A 274 6.20 34.09 0.59
C LYS A 274 6.04 35.50 0.00
N VAL A 275 6.82 35.83 -1.02
CA VAL A 275 6.70 37.12 -1.73
C VAL A 275 5.33 37.26 -2.38
N LEU A 276 4.86 36.21 -3.05
CA LEU A 276 3.53 36.18 -3.66
C LEU A 276 2.43 36.39 -2.61
N THR A 277 2.53 35.72 -1.46
CA THR A 277 1.58 35.84 -0.36
C THR A 277 1.55 37.27 0.20
N ALA A 278 2.71 37.90 0.39
CA ALA A 278 2.79 39.29 0.83
C ALA A 278 2.18 40.25 -0.21
N LYS A 279 2.41 40.01 -1.50
CA LYS A 279 1.82 40.81 -2.58
C LYS A 279 0.30 40.62 -2.68
N ALA A 280 -0.20 39.41 -2.46
CA ALA A 280 -1.62 39.13 -2.37
C ALA A 280 -2.27 39.86 -1.18
N SER A 281 -1.65 39.79 0.00
CA SER A 281 -2.15 40.47 1.21
C SER A 281 -2.22 42.00 1.03
N THR A 282 -1.18 42.61 0.45
CA THR A 282 -1.16 44.04 0.18
C THR A 282 -2.16 44.46 -0.91
N THR A 283 -2.41 43.58 -1.89
CA THR A 283 -3.46 43.80 -2.89
C THR A 283 -4.85 43.73 -2.23
N MET A 284 -5.07 42.78 -1.33
CA MET A 284 -6.30 42.64 -0.55
C MET A 284 -6.58 43.90 0.29
N GLU A 285 -5.57 44.41 1.00
CA GLU A 285 -5.70 45.63 1.81
C GLU A 285 -6.07 46.87 0.94
N LYS A 286 -5.51 46.97 -0.26
CA LYS A 286 -5.87 48.04 -1.21
C LYS A 286 -7.30 47.88 -1.74
N ALA A 287 -7.73 46.64 -2.00
CA ALA A 287 -9.10 46.36 -2.41
C ALA A 287 -10.10 46.72 -1.30
N GLU A 288 -9.81 46.38 -0.04
CA GLU A 288 -10.61 46.74 1.13
C GLU A 288 -10.77 48.27 1.26
N LYS A 289 -9.67 49.03 1.13
CA LYS A 289 -9.73 50.51 1.13
C LYS A 289 -10.59 51.10 0.01
N LEU A 290 -10.55 50.51 -1.20
CA LEU A 290 -11.40 50.93 -2.31
C LEU A 290 -12.87 50.57 -2.06
N LEU A 291 -13.13 49.41 -1.44
CA LEU A 291 -14.48 49.00 -1.05
C LEU A 291 -15.10 49.99 -0.05
N ASP A 292 -14.34 50.42 0.95
CA ASP A 292 -14.76 51.41 1.95
C ASP A 292 -14.98 52.80 1.35
N ALA A 293 -14.09 53.23 0.45
CA ALA A 293 -14.21 54.52 -0.23
C ALA A 293 -15.49 54.57 -1.10
N SER A 294 -15.78 53.52 -1.86
CA SER A 294 -16.96 53.52 -2.72
C SER A 294 -18.27 53.39 -1.92
N GLN A 295 -18.28 52.69 -0.78
CA GLN A 295 -19.45 52.67 0.12
C GLN A 295 -19.83 54.07 0.59
N ASN A 296 -18.84 54.86 1.03
CA ASN A 296 -19.07 56.25 1.45
C ASN A 296 -19.59 57.14 0.31
N ASP A 297 -19.10 56.95 -0.92
CA ASP A 297 -19.57 57.73 -2.06
C ASP A 297 -20.97 57.32 -2.52
N LEU A 298 -21.33 56.04 -2.40
CA LEU A 298 -22.70 55.56 -2.64
C LEU A 298 -23.69 56.12 -1.62
N ASP A 299 -23.31 56.22 -0.35
CA ASP A 299 -24.12 56.87 0.67
C ASP A 299 -24.37 58.35 0.37
N LYS A 300 -23.33 59.07 -0.09
CA LYS A 300 -23.49 60.46 -0.54
C LYS A 300 -24.41 60.56 -1.76
N ILE A 301 -24.26 59.69 -2.74
CA ILE A 301 -25.14 59.66 -3.92
C ILE A 301 -26.58 59.38 -3.51
N MET A 302 -26.81 58.48 -2.55
CA MET A 302 -28.15 58.17 -2.05
C MET A 302 -28.75 59.35 -1.27
N LEU A 303 -27.96 60.07 -0.49
CA LEU A 303 -28.37 61.32 0.16
C LEU A 303 -28.70 62.41 -0.87
N MET A 304 -27.87 62.59 -1.89
CA MET A 304 -28.12 63.55 -2.98
C MET A 304 -29.37 63.17 -3.78
N ALA A 305 -29.58 61.89 -4.08
CA ALA A 305 -30.77 61.40 -4.77
C ALA A 305 -32.04 61.65 -3.95
N LYS A 306 -31.97 61.47 -2.62
CA LYS A 306 -33.05 61.82 -1.70
C LYS A 306 -33.32 63.32 -1.69
N GLU A 307 -32.28 64.15 -1.61
CA GLU A 307 -32.41 65.61 -1.63
C GLU A 307 -33.02 66.11 -2.96
N VAL A 308 -32.59 65.56 -4.09
CA VAL A 308 -33.18 65.84 -5.41
C VAL A 308 -34.65 65.42 -5.43
N THR A 309 -34.98 64.24 -4.90
CA THR A 309 -36.37 63.75 -4.84
C THR A 309 -37.25 64.64 -3.96
N ASP A 310 -36.76 65.06 -2.80
CA ASP A 310 -37.49 65.95 -1.88
C ASP A 310 -37.69 67.35 -2.49
N ASN A 311 -36.67 67.88 -3.17
CA ASN A 311 -36.79 69.15 -3.88
C ASN A 311 -37.73 69.05 -5.09
N PHE A 312 -37.73 67.92 -5.79
CA PHE A 312 -38.64 67.66 -6.90
C PHE A 312 -40.10 67.53 -6.41
N ASN A 313 -40.34 66.87 -5.28
CA ASN A 313 -41.66 66.80 -4.64
C ASN A 313 -42.15 68.21 -4.26
N LYS A 314 -41.30 69.04 -3.64
CA LYS A 314 -41.63 70.45 -3.32
C LYS A 314 -41.95 71.28 -4.57
N VAL A 315 -41.21 71.07 -5.67
CA VAL A 315 -41.50 71.73 -6.95
C VAL A 315 -42.82 71.23 -7.54
N SER A 316 -43.10 69.92 -7.51
CA SER A 316 -44.36 69.34 -7.97
C SER A 316 -45.57 69.87 -7.18
N ASP A 317 -45.43 70.01 -5.87
CA ASP A 317 -46.47 70.57 -4.99
C ASP A 317 -46.74 72.05 -5.29
N ASN A 318 -45.69 72.83 -5.59
CA ASN A 318 -45.81 74.23 -5.98
C ASN A 318 -46.34 74.43 -7.42
N VAL A 319 -46.04 73.49 -8.33
CA VAL A 319 -46.49 73.54 -9.75
C VAL A 319 -47.96 73.14 -9.88
N ASN A 320 -48.53 72.40 -8.93
CA ASN A 320 -49.95 72.02 -8.92
C ASN A 320 -50.91 73.24 -8.85
N ASN A 321 -50.41 74.43 -8.54
CA ASN A 321 -51.20 75.66 -8.44
C ASN A 321 -50.97 76.70 -9.56
N VAL A 322 -50.04 76.51 -10.52
CA VAL A 322 -49.62 77.65 -11.37
C VAL A 322 -49.64 77.48 -12.90
N ILE A 323 -49.41 76.33 -13.55
CA ILE A 323 -49.17 76.37 -15.02
C ILE A 323 -49.94 75.31 -15.84
N GLY A 324 -50.75 75.79 -16.79
CA GLY A 324 -51.48 75.04 -17.80
C GLY A 324 -50.83 75.07 -19.18
N ASP A 325 -49.54 74.73 -19.28
CA ASP A 325 -48.84 74.59 -20.57
C ASP A 325 -48.67 73.10 -20.96
N LYS A 326 -49.12 72.74 -22.17
CA LYS A 326 -49.12 71.37 -22.70
C LYS A 326 -47.73 70.87 -23.07
N ASP A 327 -46.81 71.76 -23.43
CA ASP A 327 -45.46 71.36 -23.86
C ASP A 327 -44.58 70.97 -22.67
N PHE A 328 -44.74 71.65 -21.53
CA PHE A 328 -44.04 71.30 -20.29
C PHE A 328 -44.42 69.90 -19.78
N LYS A 329 -45.69 69.50 -19.90
CA LYS A 329 -46.17 68.16 -19.51
C LYS A 329 -45.53 67.04 -20.34
N GLY A 330 -45.27 67.28 -21.63
CA GLY A 330 -44.61 66.33 -22.53
C GLY A 330 -43.14 66.13 -22.19
N THR A 331 -42.41 67.22 -21.92
CA THR A 331 -41.00 67.17 -21.51
C THR A 331 -40.85 66.53 -20.12
N PHE A 332 -41.76 66.81 -19.19
CA PHE A 332 -41.73 66.24 -17.84
C PHE A 332 -41.99 64.72 -17.80
N MET A 333 -42.90 64.23 -18.64
CA MET A 333 -43.17 62.79 -18.76
C MET A 333 -42.00 62.03 -19.42
N THR A 334 -41.32 62.62 -20.40
CA THR A 334 -40.15 62.01 -21.07
C THR A 334 -38.90 61.98 -20.18
N THR A 335 -38.71 62.99 -19.32
CA THR A 335 -37.67 62.96 -18.27
C THR A 335 -37.96 61.88 -17.22
N THR A 336 -39.21 61.71 -16.80
CA THR A 336 -39.63 60.67 -15.84
C THR A 336 -39.41 59.25 -16.41
N GLU A 337 -39.73 59.03 -17.68
CA GLU A 337 -39.45 57.76 -18.38
C GLU A 337 -37.95 57.47 -18.49
N SER A 338 -37.12 58.49 -18.71
CA SER A 338 -35.67 58.33 -18.85
C SER A 338 -35.01 57.96 -17.51
N VAL A 339 -35.47 58.56 -16.40
CA VAL A 339 -35.06 58.21 -15.03
C VAL A 339 -35.51 56.78 -14.67
N GLY A 340 -36.74 56.39 -15.05
CA GLY A 340 -37.22 55.02 -14.87
C GLY A 340 -36.45 53.98 -15.69
N LYS A 341 -36.06 54.30 -16.93
CA LYS A 341 -35.20 53.44 -17.77
C LYS A 341 -33.79 53.31 -17.21
N LEU A 342 -33.22 54.38 -16.63
CA LEU A 342 -31.91 54.34 -15.98
C LEU A 342 -31.91 53.37 -14.79
N ALA A 343 -32.92 53.45 -13.91
CA ALA A 343 -33.11 52.54 -12.79
C ALA A 343 -33.32 51.08 -13.24
N LYS A 344 -34.05 50.86 -14.34
CA LYS A 344 -34.32 49.53 -14.90
C LYS A 344 -33.09 48.92 -15.61
N ASN A 345 -32.26 49.75 -16.24
CA ASN A 345 -31.00 49.31 -16.87
C ASN A 345 -29.92 49.00 -15.83
N LEU A 346 -29.88 49.73 -14.71
CA LEU A 346 -29.06 49.38 -13.54
C LEU A 346 -29.46 48.03 -12.93
N ASN A 347 -30.76 47.71 -12.93
CA ASN A 347 -31.29 46.44 -12.41
C ASN A 347 -30.96 45.23 -13.31
N ASN A 348 -30.90 45.41 -14.63
CA ASN A 348 -30.63 44.34 -15.60
C ASN A 348 -29.14 43.95 -15.74
N VAL A 349 -28.21 44.81 -15.30
CA VAL A 349 -26.76 44.54 -15.35
C VAL A 349 -26.30 43.68 -14.15
N LEU A 350 -27.13 43.54 -13.12
CA LEU A 350 -26.84 42.80 -11.88
C LEU A 350 -27.12 41.29 -11.93
N ASP A 351 -27.81 40.79 -12.97
CA ASP A 351 -28.54 39.51 -12.91
C ASP A 351 -27.83 38.33 -13.61
N LYS A 352 -26.57 38.47 -14.06
CA LYS A 352 -25.89 37.42 -14.86
C LYS A 352 -24.45 37.11 -14.45
N THR A 353 -24.24 36.61 -13.23
CA THR A 353 -23.11 35.71 -12.95
C THR A 353 -23.54 34.70 -11.87
N ASP A 354 -23.76 33.45 -12.27
CA ASP A 354 -24.23 32.35 -11.41
C ASP A 354 -23.27 32.06 -10.25
N SER A 355 -23.55 32.65 -9.08
CA SER A 355 -22.88 32.36 -7.80
C SER A 355 -22.88 30.86 -7.45
N GLN A 356 -23.83 30.10 -8.02
CA GLN A 356 -23.96 28.65 -7.87
C GLN A 356 -22.79 27.87 -8.46
N ARG A 357 -22.21 28.32 -9.58
CA ARG A 357 -21.13 27.60 -10.28
C ARG A 357 -19.80 27.75 -9.56
N MET A 358 -19.55 28.94 -9.01
CA MET A 358 -18.36 29.23 -8.20
C MET A 358 -18.40 28.52 -6.84
N ALA A 359 -19.59 28.38 -6.23
CA ALA A 359 -19.77 27.56 -5.03
C ALA A 359 -19.49 26.07 -5.28
N ASN A 360 -19.91 25.55 -6.45
CA ASN A 360 -19.61 24.16 -6.84
C ASN A 360 -18.11 23.95 -7.10
N ASP A 361 -17.44 24.89 -7.77
CA ASP A 361 -15.99 24.78 -8.03
C ASP A 361 -15.18 24.87 -6.71
N LEU A 362 -15.60 25.71 -5.76
CA LEU A 362 -15.00 25.80 -4.41
C LEU A 362 -15.20 24.51 -3.60
N GLN A 363 -16.37 23.86 -3.72
CA GLN A 363 -16.60 22.54 -3.11
C GLN A 363 -15.72 21.45 -3.72
N GLU A 364 -15.46 21.50 -5.02
CA GLU A 364 -14.58 20.55 -5.71
C GLU A 364 -13.11 20.75 -5.31
N ILE A 365 -12.67 21.99 -5.14
CA ILE A 365 -11.35 22.35 -4.61
C ILE A 365 -11.17 21.87 -3.16
N MET A 366 -12.18 22.04 -2.31
CA MET A 366 -12.17 21.54 -0.93
C MET A 366 -12.01 20.02 -0.87
N ARG A 367 -12.70 19.30 -1.76
CA ARG A 367 -12.58 17.84 -1.86
C ARG A 367 -11.16 17.42 -2.25
N ASN A 368 -10.57 18.10 -3.23
CA ASN A 368 -9.21 17.82 -3.68
C ASN A 368 -8.13 18.19 -2.63
N LEU A 369 -8.33 19.27 -1.87
CA LEU A 369 -7.43 19.66 -0.77
C LEU A 369 -7.47 18.64 0.38
N ASN A 370 -8.64 18.09 0.68
CA ASN A 370 -8.80 17.03 1.68
C ASN A 370 -8.11 15.72 1.23
N ASP A 371 -8.20 15.39 -0.06
CA ASP A 371 -7.50 14.24 -0.65
C ASP A 371 -5.97 14.43 -0.63
N ILE A 372 -5.44 15.63 -0.91
CA ILE A 372 -4.01 15.96 -0.77
C ILE A 372 -3.55 15.84 0.67
N THR A 373 -4.36 16.29 1.63
CA THR A 373 -4.04 16.21 3.07
C THR A 373 -3.93 14.74 3.51
N THR A 374 -4.84 13.90 3.04
CA THR A 374 -4.82 12.45 3.28
C THR A 374 -3.59 11.78 2.64
N TYR A 375 -3.17 12.25 1.45
CA TYR A 375 -1.98 11.75 0.76
C TYR A 375 -0.67 12.15 1.47
N VAL A 376 -0.57 13.39 1.95
CA VAL A 376 0.57 13.92 2.71
C VAL A 376 0.71 13.24 4.08
N ASP A 377 -0.41 12.83 4.70
CA ASP A 377 -0.45 12.09 5.96
C ASP A 377 0.20 10.69 5.84
N THR A 378 0.31 10.15 4.62
CA THR A 378 0.88 8.81 4.35
C THR A 378 2.36 8.80 3.95
N LEU A 379 2.97 9.96 3.66
CA LEU A 379 4.31 10.01 3.03
C LEU A 379 5.42 10.69 3.87
N THR A 380 5.09 11.37 4.97
CA THR A 380 6.10 12.14 5.74
C THR A 380 6.16 11.72 7.22
N LYS A 381 7.37 11.41 7.72
CA LYS A 381 7.64 11.10 9.15
C LYS A 381 8.09 12.32 9.97
N ASP A 382 8.20 13.49 9.34
CA ASP A 382 8.63 14.73 10.00
C ASP A 382 7.44 15.39 10.72
N GLU A 383 7.38 15.21 12.03
CA GLU A 383 6.38 15.77 12.94
C GLU A 383 6.31 17.32 12.92
N LYS A 384 7.41 18.01 12.59
CA LYS A 384 7.45 19.48 12.52
C LYS A 384 6.89 19.99 11.20
N LEU A 385 7.17 19.28 10.11
CA LEU A 385 6.58 19.51 8.79
C LEU A 385 5.07 19.21 8.81
N LYS A 386 4.66 18.09 9.43
CA LYS A 386 3.26 17.69 9.64
C LYS A 386 2.46 18.77 10.38
N ARG A 387 2.99 19.26 11.50
CA ARG A 387 2.33 20.35 12.26
C ARG A 387 2.20 21.62 11.43
N LYS A 388 3.26 22.05 10.73
CA LYS A 388 3.21 23.25 9.88
C LYS A 388 2.19 23.10 8.76
N LEU A 389 2.13 21.96 8.07
CA LEU A 389 1.13 21.68 7.04
C LEU A 389 -0.30 21.67 7.58
N MET A 390 -0.55 21.03 8.72
CA MET A 390 -1.88 21.07 9.35
C MET A 390 -2.29 22.49 9.77
N THR A 391 -1.33 23.30 10.21
CA THR A 391 -1.61 24.70 10.58
C THR A 391 -1.91 25.52 9.34
N THR A 392 -1.11 25.37 8.27
CA THR A 392 -1.36 26.03 6.98
C THR A 392 -2.69 25.62 6.35
N VAL A 393 -3.07 24.34 6.40
CA VAL A 393 -4.37 23.88 5.91
C VAL A 393 -5.51 24.45 6.77
N SER A 394 -5.35 24.50 8.10
CA SER A 394 -6.33 25.14 8.98
C SER A 394 -6.46 26.64 8.77
N ASP A 395 -5.36 27.32 8.41
CA ASP A 395 -5.35 28.75 8.10
C ASP A 395 -6.02 29.01 6.74
N ILE A 396 -5.84 28.11 5.76
CA ILE A 396 -6.55 28.13 4.48
C ILE A 396 -8.04 27.88 4.69
N ASP A 397 -8.42 26.93 5.54
CA ASP A 397 -9.82 26.62 5.86
C ASP A 397 -10.52 27.82 6.51
N LYS A 398 -9.86 28.49 7.47
CA LYS A 398 -10.34 29.76 8.05
C LYS A 398 -10.47 30.85 7.00
N ALA A 399 -9.44 31.07 6.19
CA ALA A 399 -9.47 32.08 5.13
C ALA A 399 -10.59 31.81 4.11
N MET A 400 -10.91 30.54 3.83
CA MET A 400 -11.97 30.13 2.91
C MET A 400 -13.37 30.26 3.53
N VAL A 401 -13.53 29.98 4.82
CA VAL A 401 -14.75 30.28 5.57
C VAL A 401 -14.98 31.79 5.63
N ASP A 402 -13.93 32.58 5.86
CA ASP A 402 -13.99 34.04 5.84
C ASP A 402 -14.28 34.57 4.43
N LEU A 403 -13.74 33.94 3.38
CA LEU A 403 -14.06 34.22 1.98
C LEU A 403 -15.51 33.87 1.64
N SER A 404 -16.03 32.75 2.15
CA SER A 404 -17.43 32.33 1.98
C SER A 404 -18.39 33.29 2.68
N ASN A 405 -18.04 33.72 3.90
CA ASN A 405 -18.78 34.74 4.64
C ASN A 405 -18.73 36.10 3.90
N ALA A 406 -17.57 36.50 3.38
CA ALA A 406 -17.43 37.68 2.55
C ALA A 406 -18.24 37.59 1.24
N MET A 407 -18.31 36.41 0.61
CA MET A 407 -19.13 36.17 -0.59
C MET A 407 -20.63 36.25 -0.30
N THR A 408 -21.09 35.86 0.89
CA THR A 408 -22.48 36.11 1.31
C THR A 408 -22.76 37.59 1.59
N LEU A 409 -21.74 38.39 1.91
CA LEU A 409 -21.81 39.86 2.01
C LEU A 409 -21.78 40.55 0.63
N VAL A 410 -21.13 39.96 -0.38
CA VAL A 410 -21.13 40.42 -1.78
C VAL A 410 -22.54 40.41 -2.41
N ASN A 411 -23.47 39.60 -1.89
CA ASN A 411 -24.90 39.67 -2.26
C ASN A 411 -25.61 40.98 -1.86
N LYS A 412 -24.92 41.92 -1.20
CA LYS A 412 -25.45 43.22 -0.76
C LYS A 412 -24.72 44.45 -1.32
N MET A 413 -23.83 44.30 -2.31
CA MET A 413 -23.00 45.42 -2.81
C MET A 413 -23.22 45.72 -4.31
N THR A 414 -22.93 46.97 -4.70
CA THR A 414 -23.25 47.59 -5.99
C THR A 414 -22.27 47.22 -7.14
N PRO A 415 -22.67 47.42 -8.42
CA PRO A 415 -22.09 46.77 -9.59
C PRO A 415 -20.65 47.16 -9.97
N GLU A 416 -20.21 48.40 -9.76
CA GLU A 416 -18.86 48.83 -10.18
C GLU A 416 -17.71 48.16 -9.41
N GLN A 417 -17.98 47.56 -8.24
CA GLN A 417 -16.98 46.86 -7.41
C GLN A 417 -16.73 45.40 -7.85
N LYS A 418 -17.65 44.80 -8.63
CA LYS A 418 -17.54 43.41 -9.15
C LYS A 418 -16.50 43.28 -10.27
N THR A 419 -16.35 44.28 -11.12
CA THR A 419 -15.53 44.22 -12.34
C THR A 419 -14.02 44.16 -12.07
N GLN A 420 -13.56 44.76 -10.96
CA GLN A 420 -12.16 44.65 -10.55
C GLN A 420 -11.83 43.28 -9.94
N ILE A 421 -12.80 42.64 -9.28
CA ILE A 421 -12.67 41.27 -8.77
C ILE A 421 -12.68 40.26 -9.93
N GLU A 422 -13.48 40.47 -10.98
CA GLU A 422 -13.48 39.62 -12.18
C GLU A 422 -12.13 39.61 -12.92
N CYS A 423 -11.43 40.76 -13.02
CA CYS A 423 -10.07 40.80 -13.58
C CYS A 423 -9.07 40.00 -12.75
N ILE A 424 -9.13 40.13 -11.42
CA ILE A 424 -8.24 39.40 -10.50
C ILE A 424 -8.55 37.88 -10.53
N VAL A 425 -9.83 37.50 -10.65
CA VAL A 425 -10.27 36.10 -10.81
C VAL A 425 -9.83 35.54 -12.17
N SER A 426 -9.89 36.32 -13.24
CA SER A 426 -9.39 35.92 -14.57
C SER A 426 -7.88 35.66 -14.58
N ASP A 427 -7.09 36.57 -13.98
CA ASP A 427 -5.64 36.41 -13.86
C ASP A 427 -5.26 35.22 -12.97
N THR A 428 -6.06 34.97 -11.92
CA THR A 428 -5.88 33.82 -11.02
C THR A 428 -6.28 32.50 -11.69
N ALA A 429 -7.31 32.50 -12.55
CA ALA A 429 -7.73 31.34 -13.34
C ALA A 429 -6.71 30.98 -14.43
N GLU A 430 -6.08 31.98 -15.06
CA GLU A 430 -5.00 31.77 -16.02
C GLU A 430 -3.75 31.20 -15.33
N THR A 431 -3.41 31.70 -14.15
CA THR A 431 -2.31 31.19 -13.32
C THR A 431 -2.58 29.76 -12.85
N THR A 432 -3.81 29.43 -12.46
CA THR A 432 -4.25 28.08 -12.07
C THR A 432 -4.21 27.10 -13.24
N ARG A 433 -4.56 27.54 -14.46
CA ARG A 433 -4.37 26.75 -15.69
C ARG A 433 -2.90 26.46 -15.98
N ASN A 434 -2.01 27.42 -15.75
CA ASN A 434 -0.57 27.22 -15.91
C ASN A 434 -0.02 26.24 -14.85
N LEU A 435 -0.49 26.33 -13.60
CA LEU A 435 -0.20 25.36 -12.53
C LEU A 435 -0.74 23.95 -12.84
N LYS A 436 -1.95 23.83 -13.40
CA LYS A 436 -2.53 22.57 -13.86
C LYS A 436 -1.71 21.94 -14.99
N LYS A 437 -1.28 22.74 -15.99
CA LYS A 437 -0.39 22.28 -17.07
C LYS A 437 0.98 21.83 -16.55
N PHE A 438 1.51 22.49 -15.52
CA PHE A 438 2.75 22.08 -14.85
C PHE A 438 2.55 20.76 -14.09
N SER A 439 1.48 20.64 -13.30
CA SER A 439 1.09 19.42 -12.58
C SER A 439 0.88 18.23 -13.52
N GLU A 440 0.19 18.41 -14.66
CA GLU A 440 0.01 17.36 -15.67
C GLU A 440 1.33 16.93 -16.34
N LYS A 441 2.27 17.87 -16.56
CA LYS A 441 3.62 17.55 -17.04
C LYS A 441 4.44 16.77 -15.99
N LEU A 442 4.27 17.08 -14.71
CA LEU A 442 4.90 16.40 -13.58
C LEU A 442 4.32 14.99 -13.39
N ASN A 443 2.99 14.85 -13.50
CA ASN A 443 2.28 13.57 -13.39
C ASN A 443 2.59 12.63 -14.56
N LYS A 444 2.76 13.15 -15.79
CA LYS A 444 3.24 12.35 -16.94
C LYS A 444 4.69 11.85 -16.77
N ARG A 445 5.55 12.61 -16.08
CA ARG A 445 6.91 12.17 -15.73
C ARG A 445 6.91 11.15 -14.58
N PHE A 446 5.94 11.24 -13.66
CA PHE A 446 5.71 10.25 -12.61
C PHE A 446 5.04 8.95 -13.10
N LEU A 447 4.34 8.98 -14.24
CA LEU A 447 3.75 7.77 -14.84
C LEU A 447 4.84 6.76 -15.26
N ILE A 448 6.02 7.24 -15.66
CA ILE A 448 7.20 6.42 -15.93
C ILE A 448 7.72 5.78 -14.62
N PHE A 449 7.60 6.49 -13.49
CA PHE A 449 7.99 5.99 -12.17
C PHE A 449 7.05 4.89 -11.65
N ARG A 450 5.76 4.94 -11.98
CA ARG A 450 4.76 3.91 -11.61
C ARG A 450 4.75 2.68 -12.54
N LEU A 451 5.50 2.72 -13.64
CA LEU A 451 5.74 1.56 -14.50
C LEU A 451 7.07 0.85 -14.18
N LEU A 452 7.89 1.42 -13.28
CA LEU A 452 9.19 0.90 -12.86
C LEU A 452 9.23 0.44 -11.39
N PHE A 453 8.11 0.54 -10.67
CA PHE A 453 7.84 -0.01 -9.34
C PHE A 453 6.39 -0.50 -9.30
#